data_AF-A0A947FHP2-F1
#
_entry.id   AF-A0A947FHP2-F1
#
_cell.length_a   1.000
_cell.length_b   1.000
_cell.length_c   1.000
_cell.angle_alpha   90.00
_cell.angle_beta   90.00
_cell.angle_gamma   90.00
#
_symmetry.space_group_name_H-M   'P 1'
#
loop_
_entity.id
_entity.type
_entity.pdbx_description
1 polymer ?
#
loop_
_entity_poly.entity_id
_entity_poly.type
_entity_poly.pdbx_seq_one_letter_code
_entity_poly.pdbx_strand_id
1 'polypeptide(L)'
;DFAKQNILSKFSETTVKKDVSIVLRMYARSKENVRQPLEEALDSPLSLLGLITQAPEGRIYSSRALERKGLPIGILGFAVARLFQEKNVAQLPIEELMYPKENACAPGAIFRLTENSMMTKLEKLIHQIPGVFDIRETAGIHQLYLMGKKPIDPIMFLQRHYQGQLQESAV
;
A
#
# COMPACT_ATOMS: atom_id res chain seq x y z
N ASP A 1 0.94 24.56 10.78
CA ASP A 1 0.04 25.19 9.79
C ASP A 1 -0.77 24.19 8.98
N PHE A 2 -0.16 23.18 8.35
CA PHE A 2 -0.88 22.18 7.54
C PHE A 2 -2.14 21.59 8.22
N ALA A 3 -2.03 21.10 9.46
CA ALA A 3 -3.16 20.50 10.19
C ALA A 3 -4.32 21.50 10.40
N LYS A 4 -4.01 22.78 10.67
CA LYS A 4 -5.03 23.83 10.84
C LYS A 4 -5.76 24.16 9.54
N GLN A 5 -5.10 23.96 8.40
CA GLN A 5 -5.65 24.23 7.06
C GLN A 5 -6.46 23.06 6.51
N ASN A 6 -6.15 21.81 6.89
CA ASN A 6 -6.69 20.61 6.25
C ASN A 6 -7.61 19.76 7.16
N ILE A 7 -7.54 19.92 8.48
CA ILE A 7 -8.42 19.18 9.41
C ILE A 7 -9.63 20.06 9.73
N LEU A 8 -10.80 19.67 9.20
CA LEU A 8 -12.05 20.42 9.34
C LEU A 8 -12.71 20.26 10.73
N SER A 9 -12.40 19.18 11.44
CA SER A 9 -12.94 18.88 12.77
C SER A 9 -12.08 19.46 13.89
N LYS A 10 -12.67 19.68 15.08
CA LYS A 10 -11.92 20.09 16.28
C LYS A 10 -10.84 19.04 16.62
N PHE A 11 -9.60 19.48 16.82
CA PHE A 11 -8.48 18.63 17.19
C PHE A 11 -7.58 19.27 18.25
N SER A 12 -6.80 18.44 18.94
CA SER A 12 -5.74 18.89 19.86
C SER A 12 -4.38 18.81 19.16
N GLU A 13 -3.63 19.91 19.14
CA GLU A 13 -2.28 19.93 18.56
C GLU A 13 -1.36 18.91 19.23
N THR A 14 -1.48 18.71 20.55
CA THR A 14 -0.69 17.74 21.30
C THR A 14 -1.00 16.31 20.87
N THR A 15 -2.28 16.00 20.59
CA THR A 15 -2.67 14.68 20.10
C THR A 15 -2.12 14.43 18.70
N VAL A 16 -2.28 15.39 17.78
CA VAL A 16 -1.73 15.27 16.41
C VAL A 16 -0.22 15.08 16.43
N LYS A 17 0.50 15.81 17.29
CA LYS A 17 1.96 15.62 17.46
C LYS A 17 2.30 14.21 17.92
N LYS A 18 1.57 13.67 18.90
CA LYS A 18 1.76 12.30 19.40
C LYS A 18 1.48 11.27 18.31
N ASP A 19 0.40 11.42 17.55
CA ASP A 19 0.04 10.50 16.46
C ASP A 19 1.11 10.47 15.37
N VAL A 20 1.63 11.64 14.98
CA VAL A 20 2.76 11.73 14.04
C VAL A 20 4.00 11.03 14.59
N SER A 21 4.34 11.24 15.87
CA SER A 21 5.47 10.54 16.50
C SER A 21 5.30 9.02 16.52
N ILE A 22 4.08 8.51 16.75
CA ILE A 22 3.78 7.08 16.71
C ILE A 22 3.93 6.53 15.29
N VAL A 23 3.37 7.20 14.29
CA VAL A 23 3.50 6.79 12.87
C VAL A 23 4.97 6.72 12.45
N LEU A 24 5.77 7.71 12.83
CA LEU A 24 7.20 7.70 12.54
C LEU A 24 7.93 6.55 13.25
N ARG A 25 7.63 6.29 14.52
CA ARG A 25 8.22 5.17 15.27
C ARG A 25 7.81 3.80 14.72
N MET A 26 6.61 3.69 14.12
CA MET A 26 6.12 2.44 13.53
C MET A 26 6.76 2.14 12.18
N TYR A 27 6.94 3.14 11.32
CA TYR A 27 7.24 2.93 9.89
C TYR A 27 8.58 3.50 9.41
N ALA A 28 9.22 4.38 10.18
CA ALA A 28 10.58 4.83 9.87
C ALA A 28 11.58 3.90 10.53
N ARG A 29 12.64 3.51 9.80
CA ARG A 29 13.78 2.85 10.40
C ARG A 29 14.58 3.85 11.22
N SER A 30 14.92 3.48 12.45
CA SER A 30 15.83 4.26 13.26
C SER A 30 17.23 4.17 12.67
N LYS A 31 18.00 5.25 12.80
CA LYS A 31 19.43 5.16 12.59
C LYS A 31 20.04 4.40 13.75
N GLU A 32 20.98 3.52 13.47
CA GLU A 32 21.87 2.96 14.49
C GLU A 32 22.62 4.12 15.15
N ASN A 33 22.15 4.50 16.33
CA ASN A 33 22.75 5.55 17.12
C ASN A 33 23.55 4.86 18.20
N VAL A 34 24.88 4.82 18.05
CA VAL A 34 25.82 4.10 18.95
C VAL A 34 25.68 4.51 20.43
N ARG A 35 25.01 5.63 20.71
CA ARG A 35 24.78 6.18 22.06
C ARG A 35 23.38 5.91 22.63
N GLN A 36 22.45 5.29 21.89
CA GLN A 36 21.11 5.01 22.41
C GLN A 36 21.06 3.66 23.14
N PRO A 37 20.29 3.56 24.24
CA PRO A 37 20.03 2.28 24.89
C PRO A 37 19.51 1.25 23.89
N LEU A 38 19.95 -0.01 24.01
CA LEU A 38 19.57 -1.09 23.09
C LEU A 38 18.04 -1.26 23.00
N GLU A 39 17.33 -1.03 24.11
CA GLU A 39 15.86 -1.07 24.18
C GLU A 39 15.17 0.07 23.39
N GLU A 40 15.85 1.22 23.22
CA GLU A 40 15.39 2.32 22.37
C GLU A 40 15.81 2.14 20.91
N ALA A 41 16.76 1.26 20.63
CA ALA A 41 17.25 0.92 19.30
C ALA A 41 16.38 -0.14 18.58
N LEU A 42 15.40 -0.73 19.27
CA LEU A 42 14.48 -1.70 18.67
C LEU A 42 13.43 -1.00 17.82
N ASP A 43 13.61 -1.09 16.50
CA ASP A 43 12.61 -0.68 15.54
C ASP A 43 11.37 -1.58 15.59
N SER A 44 10.21 -0.98 15.31
CA SER A 44 8.99 -1.72 15.01
C SER A 44 9.23 -2.66 13.81
N PRO A 45 8.71 -3.90 13.81
CA PRO A 45 8.78 -4.79 12.64
C PRO A 45 8.20 -4.16 11.36
N LEU A 46 7.27 -3.20 11.50
CA LEU A 46 6.67 -2.48 10.37
C LEU A 46 7.65 -1.52 9.67
N SER A 47 8.76 -1.14 10.32
CA SER A 47 9.83 -0.35 9.69
C SER A 47 10.51 -1.12 8.55
N LEU A 48 10.43 -2.46 8.58
CA LEU A 48 10.98 -3.32 7.53
C LEU A 48 10.28 -3.12 6.18
N LEU A 49 9.02 -2.66 6.19
CA LEU A 49 8.25 -2.33 4.98
C LEU A 49 8.85 -1.14 4.21
N GLY A 50 9.67 -0.31 4.88
CA GLY A 50 10.34 0.84 4.28
C GLY A 50 9.39 1.90 3.73
N LEU A 51 8.19 2.05 4.32
CA LEU A 51 7.18 2.99 3.85
C LEU A 51 7.54 4.45 4.14
N ILE A 52 8.33 4.69 5.20
CA ILE A 52 8.85 6.00 5.58
C ILE A 52 10.37 5.90 5.72
N THR A 53 11.10 6.88 5.17
CA THR A 53 12.54 7.03 5.31
C THR A 53 12.88 8.34 6.00
N GLN A 54 13.90 8.31 6.85
CA GLN A 54 14.45 9.49 7.49
C GLN A 54 15.65 10.01 6.67
N ALA A 55 15.71 11.31 6.44
CA ALA A 55 16.83 11.95 5.76
C ALA A 55 18.11 11.90 6.62
N PRO A 56 19.31 12.04 6.02
CA PRO A 56 20.57 12.04 6.75
C PRO A 56 20.64 13.09 7.87
N GLU A 57 20.01 14.24 7.72
CA GLU A 57 19.98 15.32 8.73
C GLU A 57 18.99 15.06 9.89
N GLY A 58 18.31 13.91 9.90
CA GLY A 58 17.56 13.37 11.05
C GLY A 58 16.22 14.03 11.36
N ARG A 59 15.97 15.27 10.91
CA ARG A 59 14.70 15.97 11.20
C ARG A 59 13.65 15.88 10.11
N ILE A 60 14.04 15.38 8.94
CA ILE A 60 13.17 15.31 7.75
C ILE A 60 12.83 13.85 7.48
N TYR A 61 11.56 13.57 7.26
CA TYR A 61 11.05 12.25 6.89
C TYR A 61 10.36 12.33 5.53
N SER A 62 10.39 11.23 4.78
CA SER A 62 9.72 11.16 3.48
C SER A 62 9.07 9.80 3.28
N SER A 63 7.91 9.79 2.62
CA SER A 63 7.26 8.57 2.16
C SER A 63 7.10 8.66 0.65
N ARG A 64 7.99 8.00 -0.09
CA ARG A 64 8.03 8.08 -1.56
C ARG A 64 7.41 6.84 -2.19
N ALA A 65 6.76 7.03 -3.33
CA ALA A 65 6.34 5.95 -4.21
C ALA A 65 7.58 5.27 -4.81
N LEU A 66 7.62 3.94 -4.78
CA LEU A 66 8.74 3.11 -5.22
C LEU A 66 8.23 1.84 -5.91
N GLU A 67 9.13 1.04 -6.48
CA GLU A 67 8.79 -0.22 -7.12
C GLU A 67 8.26 -1.28 -6.12
N ARG A 68 8.71 -1.26 -4.86
CA ARG A 68 8.31 -2.20 -3.80
C ARG A 68 8.44 -3.67 -4.24
N LYS A 69 9.65 -4.08 -4.59
CA LYS A 69 9.95 -5.45 -5.03
C LYS A 69 9.47 -6.50 -4.01
N GLY A 70 9.70 -6.27 -2.72
CA GLY A 70 9.25 -7.15 -1.63
C GLY A 70 7.78 -7.03 -1.23
N LEU A 71 6.91 -6.42 -2.05
CA LEU A 71 5.45 -6.50 -1.86
C LEU A 71 4.92 -7.74 -2.60
N PRO A 72 4.40 -8.75 -1.87
CA PRO A 72 3.89 -9.96 -2.50
C PRO A 72 2.68 -9.75 -3.38
N ILE A 73 2.61 -10.52 -4.47
CA ILE A 73 1.50 -10.47 -5.43
C ILE A 73 0.16 -10.84 -4.76
N GLY A 74 0.14 -11.84 -3.89
CA GLY A 74 -1.08 -12.22 -3.18
C GLY A 74 -1.56 -11.17 -2.17
N ILE A 75 -0.63 -10.45 -1.53
CA ILE A 75 -0.98 -9.34 -0.62
C ILE A 75 -1.58 -8.17 -1.41
N LEU A 76 -1.01 -7.84 -2.57
CA LEU A 76 -1.61 -6.85 -3.47
C LEU A 76 -2.99 -7.30 -3.97
N GLY A 77 -3.11 -8.56 -4.41
CA GLY A 77 -4.38 -9.13 -4.89
C GLY A 77 -5.48 -9.09 -3.83
N PHE A 78 -5.16 -9.39 -2.57
CA PHE A 78 -6.08 -9.22 -1.45
C PHE A 78 -6.55 -7.76 -1.31
N ALA A 79 -5.63 -6.79 -1.32
CA ALA A 79 -5.97 -5.38 -1.15
C ALA A 79 -6.86 -4.86 -2.31
N VAL A 80 -6.55 -5.25 -3.55
CA VAL A 80 -7.36 -4.90 -4.72
C VAL A 80 -8.73 -5.54 -4.64
N ALA A 81 -8.82 -6.84 -4.34
CA ALA A 81 -10.10 -7.53 -4.20
C ALA A 81 -10.97 -6.96 -3.08
N ARG A 82 -10.37 -6.58 -1.94
CA ARG A 82 -11.06 -5.87 -0.86
C ARG A 82 -11.67 -4.57 -1.34
N LEU A 83 -10.93 -3.77 -2.12
CA LEU A 83 -11.46 -2.51 -2.65
C LEU A 83 -12.63 -2.74 -3.61
N PHE A 84 -12.57 -3.75 -4.48
CA PHE A 84 -13.71 -4.12 -5.34
C PHE A 84 -14.93 -4.55 -4.53
N GLN A 85 -14.72 -5.30 -3.44
CA GLN A 85 -15.77 -5.73 -2.53
C GLN A 85 -16.40 -4.55 -1.79
N GLU A 86 -15.59 -3.65 -1.22
CA GLU A 86 -16.04 -2.47 -0.47
C GLU A 86 -16.82 -1.49 -1.36
N LYS A 87 -16.34 -1.27 -2.60
CA LYS A 87 -17.04 -0.43 -3.58
C LYS A 87 -18.20 -1.12 -4.28
N ASN A 88 -18.30 -2.45 -4.18
CA ASN A 88 -19.29 -3.28 -4.87
C ASN A 88 -19.35 -3.01 -6.40
N VAL A 89 -18.19 -2.98 -7.06
CA VAL A 89 -18.06 -2.63 -8.48
C VAL A 89 -17.58 -3.80 -9.35
N ALA A 90 -17.79 -3.68 -10.66
CA ALA A 90 -17.29 -4.62 -11.66
C ALA A 90 -15.90 -4.26 -12.20
N GLN A 91 -15.55 -2.98 -12.13
CA GLN A 91 -14.37 -2.42 -12.73
C GLN A 91 -13.92 -1.20 -11.93
N LEU A 92 -12.62 -0.90 -11.97
CA LEU A 92 -12.05 0.31 -11.40
C LEU A 92 -10.99 0.88 -12.36
N PRO A 93 -10.95 2.22 -12.54
CA PRO A 93 -9.80 2.86 -13.18
C PRO A 93 -8.53 2.54 -12.38
N ILE A 94 -7.40 2.31 -13.06
CA ILE A 94 -6.12 2.12 -12.37
C ILE A 94 -5.76 3.32 -11.48
N GLU A 95 -6.17 4.53 -11.89
CA GLU A 95 -6.05 5.75 -11.10
C GLU A 95 -6.68 5.61 -9.69
N GLU A 96 -7.83 4.95 -9.55
CA GLU A 96 -8.47 4.72 -8.25
C GLU A 96 -7.76 3.69 -7.38
N LEU A 97 -6.97 2.80 -8.00
CA LEU A 97 -6.07 1.91 -7.26
C LEU A 97 -4.85 2.67 -6.76
N MET A 98 -4.46 3.76 -7.43
CA MET A 98 -3.25 4.53 -7.15
C MET A 98 -3.48 5.65 -6.14
N TYR A 99 -4.54 6.42 -6.32
CA TYR A 99 -4.80 7.63 -5.57
C TYR A 99 -6.14 7.52 -4.83
N PRO A 100 -6.19 7.84 -3.53
CA PRO A 100 -7.42 7.79 -2.77
C PRO A 100 -8.42 8.79 -3.36
N LYS A 101 -9.60 8.30 -3.72
CA LYS A 101 -10.77 9.13 -4.04
C LYS A 101 -11.77 8.98 -2.90
N GLU A 102 -12.28 10.10 -2.41
CA GLU A 102 -13.22 10.16 -1.28
C GLU A 102 -12.64 9.49 -0.01
N ASN A 103 -13.46 8.74 0.74
CA ASN A 103 -13.08 8.01 1.95
C ASN A 103 -12.60 6.56 1.65
N ALA A 104 -12.23 6.25 0.41
CA ALA A 104 -11.78 4.91 0.04
C ALA A 104 -10.24 4.79 0.07
N CYS A 105 -9.78 3.63 0.52
CA CYS A 105 -8.37 3.26 0.47
C CYS A 105 -7.91 2.99 -0.97
N ALA A 106 -6.72 3.47 -1.33
CA ALA A 106 -6.06 3.15 -2.60
C ALA A 106 -4.80 2.30 -2.35
N PRO A 107 -4.73 1.04 -2.85
CA PRO A 107 -3.57 0.17 -2.65
C PRO A 107 -2.22 0.80 -3.02
N GLY A 108 -2.16 1.58 -4.11
CA GLY A 108 -0.96 2.29 -4.54
C GLY A 108 -0.49 3.34 -3.54
N ALA A 109 -1.42 4.07 -2.92
CA ALA A 109 -1.12 5.03 -1.87
C ALA A 109 -0.70 4.36 -0.56
N ILE A 110 -1.31 3.22 -0.21
CA ILE A 110 -0.98 2.45 1.01
C ILE A 110 0.41 1.84 0.91
N PHE A 111 0.68 1.10 -0.17
CA PHE A 111 1.96 0.44 -0.37
C PHE A 111 3.05 1.36 -0.91
N ARG A 112 2.71 2.62 -1.23
CA ARG A 112 3.60 3.59 -1.86
C ARG A 112 4.22 3.01 -3.14
N LEU A 113 3.37 2.60 -4.07
CA LEU A 113 3.74 2.10 -5.39
C LEU A 113 3.83 3.25 -6.39
N THR A 114 4.72 3.11 -7.38
CA THR A 114 4.62 3.88 -8.63
C THR A 114 3.56 3.26 -9.55
N GLU A 115 3.01 4.04 -10.48
CA GLU A 115 2.01 3.53 -11.46
C GLU A 115 2.56 2.36 -12.28
N ASN A 116 3.81 2.48 -12.75
CA ASN A 116 4.47 1.40 -13.46
C ASN A 116 4.55 0.11 -12.63
N SER A 117 4.91 0.21 -11.34
CA SER A 117 4.96 -0.96 -10.46
C SER A 117 3.57 -1.55 -10.19
N MET A 118 2.55 -0.71 -10.03
CA MET A 118 1.17 -1.17 -9.92
C MET A 118 0.77 -1.98 -11.16
N MET A 119 0.99 -1.44 -12.35
CA MET A 119 0.68 -2.13 -13.61
C MET A 119 1.40 -3.48 -13.72
N THR A 120 2.73 -3.48 -13.54
CA THR A 120 3.51 -4.72 -13.60
C THR A 120 3.05 -5.76 -12.58
N LYS A 121 2.69 -5.35 -11.35
CA LYS A 121 2.20 -6.29 -10.34
C LYS A 121 0.78 -6.80 -10.64
N LEU A 122 -0.09 -5.97 -11.22
CA LEU A 122 -1.42 -6.40 -11.65
C LEU A 122 -1.34 -7.38 -12.82
N GLU A 123 -0.47 -7.14 -13.80
CA GLU A 123 -0.22 -8.08 -14.90
C GLU A 123 0.28 -9.43 -14.37
N LYS A 124 1.23 -9.41 -13.42
CA LYS A 124 1.69 -10.63 -12.72
C LYS A 124 0.57 -11.33 -11.97
N LEU A 125 -0.30 -10.57 -11.28
CA LEU A 125 -1.46 -11.12 -10.58
C LEU A 125 -2.41 -11.83 -11.54
N ILE A 126 -2.73 -11.19 -12.67
CA ILE A 126 -3.61 -11.75 -13.71
C ILE A 126 -2.99 -12.99 -14.33
N HIS A 127 -1.69 -12.98 -14.59
CA HIS A 127 -0.98 -14.13 -15.12
C HIS A 127 -1.00 -15.34 -14.16
N GLN A 128 -0.81 -15.11 -12.86
CA GLN A 128 -0.79 -16.19 -11.86
C GLN A 128 -2.18 -16.65 -11.41
N ILE A 129 -3.20 -15.80 -11.57
CA ILE A 129 -4.59 -16.07 -11.21
C ILE A 129 -5.49 -15.67 -12.38
N PRO A 130 -5.43 -16.40 -13.51
CA PRO A 130 -6.19 -16.07 -14.70
C PRO A 130 -7.70 -16.19 -14.44
N GLY A 131 -8.49 -15.38 -15.15
CA GLY A 131 -9.95 -15.39 -15.10
C GLY A 131 -10.56 -14.68 -13.88
N VAL A 132 -9.75 -14.10 -13.00
CA VAL A 132 -10.24 -13.28 -11.87
C VAL A 132 -10.26 -11.81 -12.23
N PHE A 133 -9.11 -11.28 -12.65
CA PHE A 133 -8.99 -9.89 -13.11
C PHE A 133 -8.56 -9.84 -14.58
N ASP A 134 -8.85 -8.71 -15.22
CA ASP A 134 -8.42 -8.38 -16.57
C ASP A 134 -8.13 -6.87 -16.67
N ILE A 135 -7.13 -6.46 -17.44
CA ILE A 135 -6.84 -5.04 -17.69
C ILE A 135 -7.28 -4.71 -19.10
N ARG A 136 -8.06 -3.64 -19.25
CA ARG A 136 -8.46 -3.13 -20.55
C ARG A 136 -8.27 -1.63 -20.62
N GLU A 137 -8.10 -1.13 -21.83
CA GLU A 137 -8.11 0.29 -22.10
C GLU A 137 -9.49 0.70 -22.60
N THR A 138 -10.02 1.80 -22.06
CA THR A 138 -11.29 2.39 -22.51
C THR A 138 -11.10 3.89 -22.62
N ALA A 139 -11.17 4.41 -23.86
CA ALA A 139 -10.96 5.83 -24.17
C ALA A 139 -9.66 6.42 -23.59
N GLY A 140 -8.54 5.69 -23.70
CA GLY A 140 -7.22 6.15 -23.20
C GLY A 140 -6.98 5.88 -21.71
N ILE A 141 -7.92 5.26 -21.01
CA ILE A 141 -7.82 5.00 -19.56
C ILE A 141 -7.72 3.50 -19.33
N HIS A 142 -6.66 3.07 -18.64
CA HIS A 142 -6.55 1.70 -18.14
C HIS A 142 -7.55 1.45 -17.01
N GLN A 143 -8.26 0.33 -17.12
CA GLN A 143 -9.30 -0.13 -16.22
C GLN A 143 -9.00 -1.57 -15.83
N LEU A 144 -9.12 -1.89 -14.55
CA LEU A 144 -9.09 -3.25 -14.04
C LEU A 144 -10.53 -3.76 -13.94
N TYR A 145 -10.81 -4.92 -14.54
CA TYR A 145 -12.11 -5.57 -14.56
C TYR A 145 -12.09 -6.82 -13.68
N LEU A 146 -13.18 -7.05 -12.96
CA LEU A 146 -13.47 -8.31 -12.26
C LEU A 146 -14.26 -9.23 -13.20
N MET A 147 -13.64 -10.35 -13.59
CA MET A 147 -14.14 -11.26 -14.63
C MET A 147 -14.99 -12.42 -14.07
N GLY A 148 -14.86 -12.71 -12.77
CA GLY A 148 -15.47 -13.87 -12.12
C GLY A 148 -16.76 -13.60 -11.35
N LYS A 149 -17.15 -14.58 -10.53
CA LYS A 149 -18.32 -14.50 -9.66
C LYS A 149 -18.17 -13.36 -8.65
N LYS A 150 -19.27 -12.62 -8.45
CA LYS A 150 -19.37 -11.57 -7.42
C LYS A 150 -20.13 -12.08 -6.18
N PRO A 151 -19.79 -11.58 -4.97
CA PRO A 151 -18.60 -10.77 -4.69
C PRO A 151 -17.33 -11.62 -4.81
N ILE A 152 -16.21 -10.99 -5.19
CA ILE A 152 -14.90 -11.64 -5.08
C ILE A 152 -14.59 -11.89 -3.61
N ASP A 153 -14.09 -13.07 -3.27
CA ASP A 153 -13.57 -13.35 -1.92
C ASP A 153 -12.09 -12.93 -1.85
N PRO A 154 -11.72 -11.86 -1.12
CA PRO A 154 -10.33 -11.44 -1.05
C PRO A 154 -9.42 -12.45 -0.34
N ILE A 155 -9.97 -13.29 0.54
CA ILE A 155 -9.19 -14.24 1.33
C ILE A 155 -8.51 -15.29 0.44
N MET A 156 -9.07 -15.59 -0.74
CA MET A 156 -8.46 -16.53 -1.69
C MET A 156 -7.03 -16.13 -2.07
N PHE A 157 -6.72 -14.83 -2.16
CA PHE A 157 -5.39 -14.36 -2.53
C PHE A 157 -4.37 -14.61 -1.42
N LEU A 158 -4.78 -14.44 -0.16
CA LEU A 158 -3.96 -14.76 1.01
C LEU A 158 -3.74 -16.27 1.10
N GLN A 159 -4.78 -17.08 0.91
CA GLN A 159 -4.66 -18.54 0.93
C GLN A 159 -3.65 -19.03 -0.10
N ARG A 160 -3.76 -18.58 -1.36
CA ARG A 160 -2.80 -18.94 -2.40
C ARG A 160 -1.38 -18.48 -2.08
N HIS A 161 -1.23 -17.27 -1.51
CA HIS A 161 0.08 -16.75 -1.11
C HIS A 161 0.73 -17.60 -0.02
N TYR A 162 0.04 -17.85 1.09
CA TYR A 162 0.59 -18.62 2.22
C TYR A 162 0.71 -20.12 1.93
N GLN A 163 0.04 -20.63 0.89
CA GLN A 163 0.26 -21.97 0.34
C GLN A 163 1.43 -22.05 -0.66
N GLY A 164 2.12 -20.92 -0.93
CA GLY A 164 3.25 -20.88 -1.86
C GLY A 164 2.87 -21.01 -3.34
N GLN A 165 1.60 -20.79 -3.69
CA GLN A 165 1.10 -20.94 -5.06
C GLN A 165 1.32 -19.69 -5.93
N LEU A 166 1.71 -18.57 -5.32
CA LEU A 166 2.00 -17.32 -6.00
C LEU A 166 3.50 -17.06 -5.94
N GLN A 167 4.11 -16.86 -7.09
CA GLN A 167 5.54 -16.62 -7.20
C GLN A 167 5.81 -15.12 -7.20
N GLU A 168 6.67 -14.66 -6.31
CA GLU A 168 7.41 -13.43 -6.55
C GLU A 168 8.58 -13.82 -7.44
N SER A 169 8.65 -13.30 -8.67
CA SER A 169 9.74 -13.62 -9.60
C SER A 169 11.09 -13.61 -8.85
N ALA A 170 11.81 -14.72 -8.90
CA ALA A 170 13.16 -14.82 -8.38
C ALA A 170 14.12 -14.02 -9.27
N VAL A 171 14.98 -13.24 -8.59
CA VAL A 171 16.15 -12.50 -9.11
C VAL A 171 15.86 -11.17 -9.81
#